data_AF-A0A936XTW5-F1
#
_entry.id   AF-A0A936XTW5-F1
#
_cell.length_a   1.000
_cell.length_b   1.000
_cell.length_c   1.000
_cell.angle_alpha   90.00
_cell.angle_beta   90.00
_cell.angle_gamma   90.00
#
_symmetry.space_group_name_H-M   'P 1'
#
loop_
_entity.id
_entity.type
_entity.pdbx_description
1 polymer ?
#
loop_
_entity_poly.entity_id
_entity_poly.type
_entity_poly.pdbx_seq_one_letter_code
_entity_poly.pdbx_strand_id
1 'polypeptide(L)'
;MKKFLPTLVAALFICSAVTAQPTAGLMAYWRMDGNYVDAGTNFINGTNFASTATTNNKSVANTAMAYANPGSPVVQYATHPVNANLSFGTNQDFTIDFSVLTTSTSHPGGLYDNNLNSGGPGIFMWSANGFPQIVFNFKNASALTTNGALPLNVWKHVACVRAGAVTRIYINGVLNVTAAPGTWVPTYTLPGQFGTMSYSGYTPPQYNGHNGKLDEFRIYNRALTAAEILILASVALPVKLTSFTGVNKNNTITLNWQTAYEQNSSHYVIQRSVDGLNFTDVDRVAANGVSNLPINYSYNDILPASVKMHKTVFYRLKSVDTDGNFGNSDIVAMQLDKTVIQLLVSPNPAKDVLQVQTASGLAGNGVLSITDMMGRQVYRRDIILQNGSNAIPVNISLFRPGIYSVRLVNGSESHTKQFVKE
;
A
#
# COMPACT_ATOMS: atom_id res chain seq x y z
N MET A 1 -11.17 -35.23 -32.43
CA MET A 1 -11.42 -34.88 -31.01
C MET A 1 -10.25 -34.08 -30.47
N LYS A 2 -10.37 -32.75 -30.35
CA LYS A 2 -9.44 -31.91 -29.59
C LYS A 2 -10.28 -31.07 -28.64
N LYS A 3 -10.24 -31.39 -27.35
CA LYS A 3 -10.95 -30.68 -26.28
C LYS A 3 -10.17 -29.40 -25.97
N PHE A 4 -10.79 -28.24 -26.18
CA PHE A 4 -10.33 -26.97 -25.62
C PHE A 4 -10.79 -26.89 -24.16
N LEU A 5 -9.85 -26.82 -23.22
CA LEU A 5 -10.12 -26.41 -21.84
C LEU A 5 -10.11 -24.87 -21.79
N PRO A 6 -11.11 -24.20 -21.20
CA PRO A 6 -11.01 -22.77 -20.92
C PRO A 6 -10.19 -22.57 -19.63
N THR A 7 -9.13 -21.78 -19.72
CA THR A 7 -8.33 -21.33 -18.59
C THR A 7 -9.19 -20.38 -17.75
N LEU A 8 -9.60 -20.82 -16.57
CA LEU A 8 -10.30 -20.00 -15.59
C LEU A 8 -9.28 -19.02 -14.98
N VAL A 9 -9.29 -17.75 -15.41
CA VAL A 9 -8.55 -16.68 -14.73
C VAL A 9 -9.37 -16.28 -13.51
N ALA A 10 -9.05 -16.86 -12.36
CA ALA A 10 -9.54 -16.39 -11.08
C ALA A 10 -8.87 -15.04 -10.78
N ALA A 11 -9.60 -13.94 -10.96
CA ALA A 11 -9.21 -12.65 -10.44
C ALA A 11 -9.25 -12.72 -8.91
N LEU A 12 -8.06 -12.77 -8.30
CA LEU A 12 -7.90 -12.74 -6.85
C LEU A 12 -8.26 -11.33 -6.37
N PHE A 13 -9.48 -11.14 -5.87
CA PHE A 13 -9.84 -9.95 -5.11
C PHE A 13 -9.05 -9.96 -3.80
N ILE A 14 -7.97 -9.19 -3.73
CA ILE A 14 -7.28 -8.93 -2.46
C ILE A 14 -8.11 -7.87 -1.73
N CYS A 15 -9.00 -8.34 -0.84
CA CYS A 15 -9.55 -7.52 0.21
C CYS A 15 -8.38 -7.05 1.08
N SER A 16 -8.07 -5.76 1.06
CA SER A 16 -7.02 -5.15 1.88
C SER A 16 -7.45 -5.12 3.35
N ALA A 17 -7.47 -6.28 4.00
CA ALA A 17 -7.29 -6.31 5.44
C ALA A 17 -5.87 -5.76 5.71
N VAL A 18 -5.74 -4.78 6.60
CA VAL A 18 -4.45 -4.46 7.21
C VAL A 18 -3.98 -5.76 7.87
N THR A 19 -3.09 -6.45 7.20
CA THR A 19 -2.58 -7.72 7.68
C THR A 19 -1.64 -7.39 8.83
N ALA A 20 -1.95 -7.93 10.01
CA ALA A 20 -1.15 -7.70 11.19
C ALA A 20 0.30 -8.16 10.94
N GLN A 21 1.27 -7.48 11.56
CA GLN A 21 2.67 -7.89 11.45
C GLN A 21 2.85 -9.35 11.86
N PRO A 22 3.74 -10.10 11.18
CA PRO A 22 4.01 -11.48 11.54
C PRO A 22 4.56 -11.55 12.97
N THR A 23 3.90 -12.35 13.82
CA THR A 23 4.31 -12.60 15.21
C THR A 23 4.87 -14.01 15.41
N ALA A 24 4.48 -14.96 14.55
CA ALA A 24 4.99 -16.32 14.60
C ALA A 24 6.51 -16.34 14.42
N GLY A 25 7.21 -16.97 15.35
CA GLY A 25 8.67 -17.07 15.35
C GLY A 25 9.41 -15.77 15.70
N LEU A 26 8.72 -14.71 16.13
CA LEU A 26 9.35 -13.48 16.59
C LEU A 26 10.13 -13.74 17.90
N MET A 27 11.41 -13.41 17.89
CA MET A 27 12.32 -13.67 19.01
C MET A 27 12.64 -12.41 19.79
N ALA A 28 12.83 -11.30 19.08
CA ALA A 28 13.07 -9.99 19.65
C ALA A 28 12.51 -8.92 18.73
N TYR A 29 12.01 -7.86 19.33
CA TYR A 29 11.45 -6.70 18.65
C TYR A 29 11.76 -5.43 19.43
N TRP A 30 12.81 -4.73 19.01
CA TRP A 30 13.12 -3.40 19.50
C TRP A 30 12.44 -2.37 18.61
N ARG A 31 11.32 -1.82 19.11
CA ARG A 31 10.58 -0.75 18.44
C ARG A 31 11.42 0.50 18.22
N MET A 32 12.42 0.73 19.06
CA MET A 32 13.26 1.93 19.01
C MET A 32 12.47 3.23 19.26
N ASP A 33 11.37 3.13 20.03
CA ASP A 33 10.52 4.24 20.46
C ASP A 33 11.19 5.08 21.58
N GLY A 34 12.35 5.65 21.28
CA GLY A 34 13.17 6.40 22.24
C GLY A 34 13.89 5.54 23.28
N ASN A 35 13.80 4.20 23.15
CA ASN A 35 14.40 3.23 24.05
C ASN A 35 14.70 1.91 23.33
N TYR A 36 15.33 0.96 24.03
CA TYR A 36 15.66 -0.37 23.52
C TYR A 36 14.93 -1.47 24.30
N VAL A 37 13.71 -1.21 24.77
CA VAL A 37 12.87 -2.25 25.38
C VAL A 37 12.43 -3.23 24.29
N ASP A 38 12.58 -4.53 24.57
CA ASP A 38 12.08 -5.58 23.70
C ASP A 38 10.58 -5.72 23.88
N ALA A 39 9.83 -5.47 22.81
CA ALA A 39 8.38 -5.65 22.74
C ALA A 39 7.97 -7.10 22.41
N GLY A 40 8.94 -8.00 22.23
CA GLY A 40 8.73 -9.44 22.09
C GLY A 40 8.47 -10.14 23.42
N THR A 41 8.30 -11.46 23.37
CA THR A 41 7.98 -12.29 24.54
C THR A 41 9.21 -12.70 25.37
N ASN A 42 10.41 -12.43 24.86
CA ASN A 42 11.67 -12.82 25.50
C ASN A 42 12.30 -11.72 26.37
N PHE A 43 11.72 -10.51 26.36
CA PHE A 43 12.11 -9.37 27.20
C PHE A 43 13.62 -9.07 27.15
N ILE A 44 14.22 -9.15 25.96
CA ILE A 44 15.64 -8.91 25.70
C ILE A 44 15.95 -7.41 25.69
N ASN A 45 15.66 -6.75 26.82
CA ASN A 45 15.76 -5.32 26.96
C ASN A 45 17.21 -4.84 26.82
N GLY A 46 17.36 -3.77 26.05
CA GLY A 46 18.63 -3.13 25.82
C GLY A 46 18.91 -1.95 26.74
N THR A 47 20.18 -1.56 26.78
CA THR A 47 20.71 -0.42 27.50
C THR A 47 21.20 0.61 26.50
N ASN A 48 20.73 1.86 26.63
CA ASN A 48 21.15 2.97 25.78
C ASN A 48 22.43 3.61 26.34
N PHE A 49 23.44 3.76 25.49
CA PHE A 49 24.66 4.52 25.76
C PHE A 49 24.71 5.72 24.82
N ALA A 50 24.04 6.81 25.21
CA ALA A 50 24.06 8.12 24.56
C ALA A 50 23.51 8.24 23.12
N SER A 51 22.89 7.19 22.56
CA SER A 51 22.03 7.39 21.38
C SER A 51 20.77 8.19 21.75
N THR A 52 20.21 8.93 20.80
CA THR A 52 19.11 9.87 21.09
C THR A 52 17.82 9.48 20.39
N ALA A 53 16.69 9.70 21.06
CA ALA A 53 15.38 9.54 20.45
C ALA A 53 15.22 10.52 19.27
N THR A 54 14.61 10.06 18.18
CA THR A 54 14.42 10.85 16.97
C THR A 54 13.11 10.52 16.28
N THR A 55 12.86 11.17 15.15
CA THR A 55 11.71 10.91 14.29
C THR A 55 11.94 9.68 13.41
N ASN A 56 10.93 8.81 13.32
CA ASN A 56 10.95 7.64 12.44
C ASN A 56 10.68 7.98 10.97
N ASN A 57 10.50 6.94 10.15
CA ASN A 57 10.07 7.07 8.75
C ASN A 57 8.70 7.74 8.61
N LYS A 58 7.86 7.68 9.66
CA LYS A 58 6.60 8.40 9.80
C LYS A 58 6.75 9.71 10.53
N SER A 59 7.91 10.33 10.50
CA SER A 59 8.31 11.52 11.26
C SER A 59 7.72 11.69 12.68
N VAL A 60 7.30 10.61 13.34
CA VAL A 60 6.68 10.70 14.65
C VAL A 60 7.81 10.88 15.64
N ALA A 61 7.75 11.92 16.46
CA ALA A 61 8.81 12.21 17.41
C ALA A 61 9.02 11.04 18.39
N ASN A 62 10.28 10.78 18.73
CA ASN A 62 10.69 9.75 19.69
C ASN A 62 10.24 8.32 19.33
N THR A 63 10.10 8.02 18.04
CA THR A 63 9.72 6.67 17.56
C THR A 63 10.83 6.01 16.74
N ALA A 64 12.07 6.50 16.85
CA ALA A 64 13.26 5.90 16.30
C ALA A 64 14.48 6.30 17.15
N MET A 65 15.63 5.66 16.91
CA MET A 65 16.90 6.01 17.55
C MET A 65 17.90 6.58 16.55
N ALA A 66 18.54 7.69 16.91
CA ALA A 66 19.60 8.34 16.14
C ALA A 66 20.99 8.06 16.73
N TYR A 67 21.94 7.94 15.83
CA TYR A 67 23.36 7.73 16.07
C TYR A 67 24.13 8.74 15.23
N ALA A 68 25.08 9.44 15.84
CA ALA A 68 25.90 10.44 15.19
C ALA A 68 27.31 10.43 15.77
N ASN A 69 28.31 10.07 14.95
CA ASN A 69 29.69 10.43 15.24
C ASN A 69 30.58 10.42 13.97
N PRO A 70 30.73 11.55 13.27
CA PRO A 70 31.59 11.61 12.08
C PRO A 70 33.10 11.68 12.39
N GLY A 71 33.57 11.43 13.62
CA GLY A 71 35.03 11.53 13.87
C GLY A 71 35.60 11.19 15.26
N SER A 72 34.96 10.36 16.08
CA SER A 72 35.48 10.00 17.42
C SER A 72 35.26 8.51 17.73
N PRO A 73 36.14 7.84 18.53
CA PRO A 73 35.87 6.50 19.05
C PRO A 73 34.49 6.48 19.71
N VAL A 74 33.68 5.48 19.33
CA VAL A 74 32.21 5.51 19.45
C VAL A 74 31.73 5.87 20.85
N VAL A 75 30.88 6.91 20.93
CA VAL A 75 30.23 7.34 22.19
C VAL A 75 28.73 7.04 22.20
N GLN A 76 28.12 6.77 21.03
CA GLN A 76 26.67 6.55 20.88
C GLN A 76 26.36 5.16 20.36
N TYR A 77 25.83 4.30 21.23
CA TYR A 77 25.42 2.94 20.88
C TYR A 77 24.33 2.48 21.85
N ALA A 78 23.82 1.28 21.62
CA ALA A 78 23.06 0.56 22.63
C ALA A 78 23.45 -0.90 22.64
N THR A 79 23.14 -1.59 23.72
CA THR A 79 23.40 -3.03 23.85
C THR A 79 22.15 -3.78 24.21
N HIS A 80 22.10 -5.08 23.94
CA HIS A 80 21.19 -5.99 24.63
C HIS A 80 22.00 -7.15 25.25
N PRO A 81 21.51 -7.79 26.33
CA PRO A 81 22.25 -8.86 26.99
C PRO A 81 22.38 -10.10 26.10
N VAL A 82 23.34 -10.96 26.46
CA VAL A 82 23.43 -12.32 25.93
C VAL A 82 22.11 -13.03 26.19
N ASN A 83 21.53 -13.63 25.15
CA ASN A 83 20.30 -14.40 25.29
C ASN A 83 20.35 -15.63 24.40
N ALA A 84 20.25 -16.81 25.01
CA ALA A 84 20.30 -18.09 24.32
C ALA A 84 19.18 -18.23 23.29
N ASN A 85 18.03 -17.60 23.52
CA ASN A 85 16.91 -17.66 22.58
C ASN A 85 17.31 -17.10 21.22
N LEU A 86 18.16 -16.06 21.14
CA LEU A 86 18.60 -15.48 19.86
C LEU A 86 19.56 -16.37 19.07
N SER A 87 20.17 -17.37 19.69
CA SER A 87 21.13 -18.25 19.01
C SER A 87 20.42 -19.25 18.10
N PHE A 88 20.83 -19.29 16.83
CA PHE A 88 20.26 -20.20 15.85
C PHE A 88 20.98 -21.55 15.89
N GLY A 89 20.20 -22.63 15.78
CA GLY A 89 20.72 -23.99 15.61
C GLY A 89 21.30 -24.24 14.21
N THR A 90 22.05 -25.32 14.04
CA THR A 90 22.71 -25.67 12.77
C THR A 90 21.74 -25.63 11.58
N ASN A 91 22.07 -24.86 10.55
CA ASN A 91 21.25 -24.66 9.35
C ASN A 91 19.82 -24.13 9.60
N GLN A 92 19.54 -23.54 10.77
CA GLN A 92 18.23 -22.99 11.08
C GLN A 92 17.93 -21.76 10.21
N ASP A 93 16.70 -21.69 9.73
CA ASP A 93 16.16 -20.54 9.01
C ASP A 93 15.93 -19.36 9.96
N PHE A 94 16.14 -18.15 9.45
CA PHE A 94 15.92 -16.94 10.25
C PHE A 94 15.56 -15.74 9.38
N THR A 95 15.07 -14.70 10.03
CA THR A 95 14.90 -13.38 9.41
C THR A 95 15.38 -12.29 10.36
N ILE A 96 16.14 -11.33 9.85
CA ILE A 96 16.47 -10.09 10.55
C ILE A 96 15.86 -8.95 9.72
N ASP A 97 15.08 -8.08 10.37
CA ASP A 97 14.31 -7.01 9.75
C ASP A 97 14.52 -5.71 10.52
N PHE A 98 14.65 -4.58 9.83
CA PHE A 98 14.73 -3.26 10.44
C PHE A 98 14.51 -2.14 9.43
N SER A 99 14.26 -0.94 9.94
CA SER A 99 14.33 0.31 9.17
C SER A 99 15.60 1.08 9.47
N VAL A 100 16.18 1.68 8.45
CA VAL A 100 17.42 2.45 8.55
C VAL A 100 17.38 3.69 7.67
N LEU A 101 17.96 4.78 8.18
CA LEU A 101 18.32 5.96 7.41
C LEU A 101 19.81 6.21 7.63
N THR A 102 20.58 6.36 6.55
CA THR A 102 22.02 6.66 6.64
C THR A 102 22.28 8.07 6.15
N THR A 103 23.12 8.85 6.85
CA THR A 103 23.36 10.27 6.52
C THR A 103 24.75 10.53 5.91
N SER A 104 25.69 9.58 5.98
CA SER A 104 27.04 9.74 5.41
C SER A 104 27.53 8.50 4.65
N THR A 105 28.50 8.71 3.76
CA THR A 105 29.25 7.64 3.07
C THR A 105 30.55 7.27 3.78
N SER A 106 30.86 7.90 4.92
CA SER A 106 32.09 7.65 5.68
C SER A 106 32.15 6.20 6.19
N HIS A 107 33.33 5.58 6.02
CA HIS A 107 33.70 4.16 6.21
C HIS A 107 33.14 3.48 7.50
N PRO A 108 33.01 2.14 7.51
CA PRO A 108 31.75 1.42 7.73
C PRO A 108 31.19 1.62 9.13
N GLY A 109 30.00 2.19 9.24
CA GLY A 109 29.25 2.24 10.50
C GLY A 109 28.55 0.92 10.78
N GLY A 110 28.65 0.41 12.01
CA GLY A 110 27.89 -0.78 12.40
C GLY A 110 26.44 -0.46 12.65
N LEU A 111 25.51 -1.17 11.99
CA LEU A 111 24.09 -1.05 12.27
C LEU A 111 23.72 -1.94 13.46
N TYR A 112 24.19 -3.18 13.41
CA TYR A 112 24.03 -4.16 14.47
C TYR A 112 25.17 -5.17 14.46
N ASP A 113 25.74 -5.49 15.61
CA ASP A 113 26.84 -6.45 15.72
C ASP A 113 26.73 -7.26 17.01
N ASN A 114 26.84 -8.58 16.93
CA ASN A 114 27.01 -9.46 18.09
C ASN A 114 28.42 -10.07 18.11
N ASN A 115 29.42 -9.25 17.78
CA ASN A 115 30.80 -9.66 17.58
C ASN A 115 30.91 -10.78 16.53
N LEU A 116 30.93 -10.36 15.27
CA LEU A 116 31.12 -11.21 14.11
C LEU A 116 32.25 -12.25 14.25
N ASN A 117 33.35 -11.88 14.92
CA ASN A 117 34.52 -12.75 15.11
C ASN A 117 34.33 -13.82 16.20
N SER A 118 33.28 -13.71 17.01
CA SER A 118 32.93 -14.67 18.08
C SER A 118 31.67 -15.49 17.76
N GLY A 119 31.23 -15.50 16.50
CA GLY A 119 30.12 -16.32 16.03
C GLY A 119 28.80 -15.56 15.83
N GLY A 120 28.72 -14.29 16.20
CA GLY A 120 27.54 -13.45 15.98
C GLY A 120 27.37 -12.98 14.53
N PRO A 121 26.25 -12.30 14.21
CA PRO A 121 26.12 -11.57 12.96
C PRO A 121 26.77 -10.19 13.07
N GLY A 122 27.25 -9.69 11.93
CA GLY A 122 27.66 -8.31 11.73
C GLY A 122 26.84 -7.71 10.59
N ILE A 123 26.11 -6.63 10.87
CA ILE A 123 25.29 -5.90 9.91
C ILE A 123 25.87 -4.50 9.79
N PHE A 124 26.43 -4.20 8.62
CA PHE A 124 27.27 -3.03 8.43
C PHE A 124 26.80 -2.19 7.26
N MET A 125 26.90 -0.87 7.41
CA MET A 125 26.98 0.01 6.26
C MET A 125 28.39 -0.09 5.70
N TRP A 126 28.54 -0.58 4.47
CA TRP A 126 29.82 -0.67 3.79
C TRP A 126 29.83 0.23 2.56
N SER A 127 30.99 0.78 2.20
CA SER A 127 31.15 1.46 0.92
C SER A 127 32.04 0.60 0.03
N ALA A 128 31.42 -0.12 -0.90
CA ALA A 128 32.11 -0.72 -2.02
C ALA A 128 31.67 0.02 -3.29
N ASN A 129 32.62 0.30 -4.20
CA ASN A 129 32.36 1.00 -5.46
C ASN A 129 31.84 2.45 -5.32
N GLY A 130 32.12 3.13 -4.21
CA GLY A 130 31.89 4.57 -4.05
C GLY A 130 30.51 4.98 -3.54
N PHE A 131 29.67 4.03 -3.11
CA PHE A 131 28.35 4.31 -2.56
C PHE A 131 28.03 3.37 -1.37
N PRO A 132 27.14 3.78 -0.44
CA PRO A 132 26.84 2.97 0.73
C PRO A 132 25.92 1.79 0.37
N GLN A 133 26.22 0.63 0.94
CA GLN A 133 25.51 -0.63 0.79
C GLN A 133 25.36 -1.28 2.17
N ILE A 134 24.36 -2.15 2.34
CA ILE A 134 24.24 -2.94 3.57
C ILE A 134 24.85 -4.31 3.33
N VAL A 135 25.71 -4.73 4.26
CA VAL A 135 26.31 -6.05 4.30
C VAL A 135 25.76 -6.80 5.50
N PHE A 136 25.21 -7.98 5.26
CA PHE A 136 24.94 -8.97 6.30
C PHE A 136 26.07 -9.99 6.27
N ASN A 137 26.86 -10.04 7.33
CA ASN A 137 27.94 -11.01 7.50
C ASN A 137 27.62 -11.93 8.68
N PHE A 138 27.70 -13.24 8.44
CA PHE A 138 27.47 -14.26 9.46
C PHE A 138 28.75 -15.05 9.70
N LYS A 139 29.23 -15.05 10.96
CA LYS A 139 30.40 -15.81 11.42
C LYS A 139 31.67 -15.61 10.58
N ASN A 140 31.88 -14.38 10.09
CA ASN A 140 33.02 -13.99 9.25
C ASN A 140 33.27 -14.89 8.02
N ALA A 141 32.23 -15.54 7.51
CA ALA A 141 32.35 -16.53 6.43
C ALA A 141 31.26 -16.38 5.37
N SER A 142 30.14 -15.73 5.71
CA SER A 142 28.98 -15.64 4.83
C SER A 142 28.50 -14.19 4.74
N ALA A 143 29.02 -13.45 3.77
CA ALA A 143 28.65 -12.07 3.50
C ALA A 143 27.68 -11.97 2.32
N LEU A 144 26.60 -11.23 2.48
CA LEU A 144 25.68 -10.84 1.41
C LEU A 144 25.50 -9.32 1.44
N THR A 145 25.70 -8.69 0.28
CA THR A 145 25.64 -7.23 0.13
C THR A 145 24.47 -6.85 -0.77
N THR A 146 23.78 -5.76 -0.44
CA THR A 146 22.70 -5.20 -1.27
C THR A 146 23.21 -4.80 -2.66
N ASN A 147 22.39 -5.04 -3.69
CA ASN A 147 22.60 -4.53 -5.03
C ASN A 147 22.27 -3.03 -5.12
N GLY A 148 23.19 -2.26 -5.73
CA GLY A 148 23.05 -0.83 -5.92
C GLY A 148 23.28 -0.01 -4.65
N ALA A 149 23.22 1.31 -4.80
CA ALA A 149 23.42 2.27 -3.72
C ALA A 149 22.18 2.40 -2.83
N LEU A 150 22.38 2.42 -1.51
CA LEU A 150 21.40 2.98 -0.61
C LEU A 150 21.47 4.51 -0.67
N PRO A 151 20.39 5.22 -1.02
CA PRO A 151 20.39 6.67 -0.99
C PRO A 151 20.57 7.17 0.44
N LEU A 152 21.40 8.21 0.60
CA LEU A 152 21.55 8.91 1.88
C LEU A 152 20.29 9.71 2.21
N ASN A 153 20.05 9.91 3.50
CA ASN A 153 18.96 10.70 4.06
C ASN A 153 17.55 10.20 3.69
N VAL A 154 17.44 8.94 3.29
CA VAL A 154 16.18 8.29 2.95
C VAL A 154 16.00 7.05 3.82
N TRP A 155 14.84 6.93 4.47
CA TRP A 155 14.47 5.72 5.19
C TRP A 155 14.30 4.54 4.22
N LYS A 156 14.87 3.39 4.59
CA LYS A 156 14.70 2.11 3.92
C LYS A 156 14.31 1.07 4.94
N HIS A 157 13.29 0.29 4.61
CA HIS A 157 13.06 -0.99 5.26
C HIS A 157 13.99 -2.02 4.64
N VAL A 158 14.66 -2.82 5.46
CA VAL A 158 15.67 -3.81 5.08
C VAL A 158 15.37 -5.11 5.81
N ALA A 159 15.24 -6.20 5.06
CA ALA A 159 15.09 -7.51 5.65
C ALA A 159 16.07 -8.50 5.02
N CYS A 160 16.75 -9.29 5.84
CA CYS A 160 17.56 -10.42 5.44
C CYS A 160 16.86 -11.72 5.85
N VAL A 161 16.48 -12.53 4.87
CA VAL A 161 15.80 -13.82 5.07
C VAL A 161 16.75 -14.94 4.67
N ARG A 162 16.98 -15.86 5.61
CA ARG A 162 17.70 -17.11 5.36
C ARG A 162 16.71 -18.27 5.33
N ALA A 163 16.69 -18.99 4.20
CA ALA A 163 15.90 -20.22 4.00
C ALA A 163 16.78 -21.34 3.39
N GLY A 164 17.00 -22.43 4.12
CA GLY A 164 17.81 -23.58 3.71
C GLY A 164 19.31 -23.28 3.68
N ALA A 165 19.87 -23.02 2.50
CA ALA A 165 21.25 -22.50 2.29
C ALA A 165 21.26 -21.14 1.56
N VAL A 166 20.06 -20.58 1.32
CA VAL A 166 19.87 -19.39 0.50
C VAL A 166 19.50 -18.21 1.38
N THR A 167 20.20 -17.10 1.20
CA THR A 167 19.95 -15.83 1.86
C THR A 167 19.45 -14.82 0.84
N ARG A 168 18.43 -14.05 1.21
CA ARG A 168 17.83 -12.99 0.40
C ARG A 168 17.81 -11.69 1.19
N ILE A 169 18.17 -10.58 0.54
CA ILE A 169 17.91 -9.26 1.11
C ILE A 169 16.74 -8.64 0.35
N TYR A 170 15.83 -8.02 1.08
CA TYR A 170 14.72 -7.24 0.58
C TYR A 170 14.91 -5.78 0.98
N ILE A 171 14.60 -4.86 0.07
CA ILE A 171 14.56 -3.42 0.33
C ILE A 171 13.14 -2.95 0.06
N ASN A 172 12.52 -2.29 1.04
CA ASN A 172 11.12 -1.82 0.98
C ASN A 172 10.14 -2.92 0.51
N GLY A 173 10.29 -4.14 1.03
CA GLY A 173 9.44 -5.27 0.67
C GLY A 173 9.82 -5.99 -0.63
N VAL A 174 10.71 -5.43 -1.44
CA VAL A 174 11.08 -5.97 -2.77
C VAL A 174 12.41 -6.71 -2.69
N LEU A 175 12.47 -7.90 -3.30
CA LEU A 175 13.70 -8.70 -3.38
C LEU A 175 14.81 -7.91 -4.07
N ASN A 176 15.93 -7.71 -3.39
CA ASN A 176 17.08 -6.94 -3.89
C ASN A 176 18.24 -7.85 -4.33
N VAL A 177 18.55 -8.88 -3.53
CA VAL A 177 19.61 -9.84 -3.86
C VAL A 177 19.28 -11.23 -3.31
N THR A 178 19.74 -12.27 -4.01
CA THR A 178 19.72 -13.66 -3.56
C THR A 178 21.12 -14.23 -3.69
N ALA A 179 21.62 -14.90 -2.65
CA ALA A 179 22.89 -15.61 -2.68
C ALA A 179 22.88 -16.84 -1.77
N ALA A 180 23.89 -17.70 -1.89
CA ALA A 180 24.13 -18.81 -0.97
C ALA A 180 25.52 -18.64 -0.32
N PRO A 181 25.69 -17.65 0.57
CA PRO A 181 27.02 -17.27 1.07
C PRO A 181 27.62 -18.29 2.05
N GLY A 182 26.93 -19.40 2.36
CA GLY A 182 27.41 -20.47 3.23
C GLY A 182 26.29 -21.07 4.09
N THR A 183 26.63 -22.08 4.89
CA THR A 183 25.69 -22.79 5.78
C THR A 183 25.65 -22.24 7.21
N TRP A 184 26.63 -21.41 7.59
CA TRP A 184 26.74 -20.89 8.94
C TRP A 184 25.54 -20.02 9.34
N VAL A 185 25.20 -20.08 10.62
CA VAL A 185 24.16 -19.26 11.24
C VAL A 185 24.73 -18.53 12.46
N PRO A 186 24.19 -17.36 12.81
CA PRO A 186 24.61 -16.62 13.98
C PRO A 186 24.38 -17.35 15.32
N THR A 187 25.36 -17.25 16.20
CA THR A 187 25.24 -17.63 17.62
C THR A 187 25.50 -16.40 18.47
N TYR A 188 24.59 -16.09 19.41
CA TYR A 188 24.63 -14.86 20.17
C TYR A 188 25.31 -15.09 21.53
N THR A 189 26.62 -15.25 21.49
CA THR A 189 27.45 -15.62 22.66
C THR A 189 27.96 -14.41 23.45
N LEU A 190 27.82 -13.21 22.89
CA LEU A 190 28.21 -11.94 23.50
C LEU A 190 27.02 -10.96 23.50
N PRO A 191 27.09 -9.83 24.21
CA PRO A 191 26.05 -8.80 24.11
C PRO A 191 25.95 -8.24 22.69
N GLY A 192 24.73 -8.07 22.18
CA GLY A 192 24.53 -7.44 20.88
C GLY A 192 24.60 -5.93 20.99
N GLN A 193 25.04 -5.27 19.94
CA GLN A 193 25.32 -3.84 19.91
C GLN A 193 24.61 -3.19 18.72
N PHE A 194 23.88 -2.10 18.96
CA PHE A 194 23.23 -1.29 17.93
C PHE A 194 24.05 -0.03 17.64
N GLY A 195 24.09 0.37 16.38
CA GLY A 195 24.70 1.62 15.95
C GLY A 195 26.23 1.68 16.05
N THR A 196 26.89 0.54 16.21
CA THR A 196 28.35 0.43 16.25
C THR A 196 28.82 -0.93 15.79
N MET A 197 30.07 -1.01 15.32
CA MET A 197 30.75 -2.28 15.12
C MET A 197 31.36 -2.76 16.44
N SER A 198 31.33 -4.08 16.66
CA SER A 198 31.99 -4.73 17.79
C SER A 198 33.15 -5.58 17.29
N TYR A 199 34.37 -5.21 17.68
CA TYR A 199 35.54 -6.04 17.42
C TYR A 199 36.10 -6.50 18.76
N SER A 200 36.29 -7.82 18.92
CA SER A 200 36.89 -8.42 20.12
C SER A 200 36.18 -8.14 21.47
N GLY A 201 34.90 -7.76 21.45
CA GLY A 201 34.07 -7.65 22.66
C GLY A 201 34.36 -6.45 23.58
N TYR A 202 35.03 -5.41 23.09
CA TYR A 202 35.31 -4.20 23.88
C TYR A 202 34.02 -3.49 24.34
N THR A 203 34.06 -2.93 25.56
CA THR A 203 33.01 -2.06 26.13
C THR A 203 33.68 -0.85 26.80
N PRO A 204 33.47 0.41 26.33
CA PRO A 204 32.63 0.77 25.18
C PRO A 204 33.20 0.22 23.86
N PRO A 205 32.35 -0.02 22.85
CA PRO A 205 32.77 -0.42 21.51
C PRO A 205 33.73 0.61 20.93
N GLN A 206 34.82 0.14 20.33
CA GLN A 206 35.91 1.02 19.86
C GLN A 206 35.83 1.33 18.36
N TYR A 207 34.90 0.71 17.64
CA TYR A 207 34.92 0.65 16.18
C TYR A 207 33.67 1.24 15.56
N ASN A 208 33.87 2.20 14.67
CA ASN A 208 32.95 2.85 13.74
C ASN A 208 31.45 2.81 14.10
N GLY A 209 30.95 3.95 14.57
CA GLY A 209 29.53 4.18 14.81
C GLY A 209 28.74 4.35 13.50
N HIS A 210 27.46 4.02 13.54
CA HIS A 210 26.52 4.39 12.49
C HIS A 210 26.29 5.90 12.49
N ASN A 211 26.24 6.49 11.30
CA ASN A 211 25.78 7.86 11.09
C ASN A 211 24.40 7.82 10.46
N GLY A 212 23.38 7.93 11.30
CA GLY A 212 22.01 7.81 10.85
C GLY A 212 21.04 7.37 11.94
N LYS A 213 19.98 6.69 11.52
CA LYS A 213 18.86 6.29 12.38
C LYS A 213 18.53 4.83 12.16
N LEU A 214 18.07 4.17 13.23
CA LEU A 214 17.48 2.84 13.18
C LEU A 214 16.08 2.89 13.80
N ASP A 215 15.23 2.02 13.29
CA ASP A 215 13.85 1.85 13.76
C ASP A 215 13.39 0.42 13.51
N GLU A 216 12.37 -0.04 14.24
CA GLU A 216 11.63 -1.26 13.95
C GLU A 216 12.49 -2.55 13.83
N PHE A 217 13.50 -2.74 14.70
CA PHE A 217 14.45 -3.86 14.57
C PHE A 217 13.87 -5.17 15.15
N ARG A 218 13.84 -6.22 14.33
CA ARG A 218 13.25 -7.53 14.65
C ARG A 218 14.16 -8.68 14.26
N ILE A 219 14.06 -9.76 15.04
CA ILE A 219 14.71 -11.05 14.76
C ILE A 219 13.66 -12.16 14.85
N TYR A 220 13.62 -13.01 13.84
CA TYR A 220 12.73 -14.18 13.75
C TYR A 220 13.53 -15.48 13.63
N ASN A 221 13.05 -16.55 14.26
CA ASN A 221 13.64 -17.89 14.23
C ASN A 221 13.21 -18.76 13.05
N ARG A 222 12.72 -18.11 11.99
CA ARG A 222 12.25 -18.73 10.75
C ARG A 222 12.47 -17.80 9.55
N ALA A 223 12.38 -18.36 8.35
CA ALA A 223 12.26 -17.60 7.13
C ALA A 223 10.87 -16.97 7.03
N LEU A 224 10.80 -15.64 6.93
CA LEU A 224 9.57 -14.94 6.55
C LEU A 224 9.35 -15.04 5.04
N THR A 225 8.08 -15.14 4.63
CA THR A 225 7.69 -15.10 3.22
C THR A 225 7.81 -13.70 2.65
N ALA A 226 7.91 -13.57 1.32
CA ALA A 226 7.94 -12.26 0.67
C ALA A 226 6.70 -11.40 1.00
N ALA A 227 5.53 -12.03 1.18
CA ALA A 227 4.31 -11.33 1.59
C ALA A 227 4.42 -10.77 3.02
N GLU A 228 4.95 -11.56 3.96
CA GLU A 228 5.21 -11.09 5.33
C GLU A 228 6.25 -9.96 5.37
N ILE A 229 7.29 -10.04 4.55
CA ILE A 229 8.28 -8.97 4.39
C ILE A 229 7.65 -7.70 3.81
N LEU A 230 6.74 -7.81 2.86
CA LEU A 230 6.00 -6.66 2.32
C LEU A 230 5.10 -6.02 3.38
N ILE A 231 4.49 -6.81 4.26
CA ILE A 231 3.71 -6.31 5.40
C ILE A 231 4.60 -5.49 6.33
N LEU A 232 5.76 -6.03 6.74
CA LEU A 232 6.73 -5.30 7.58
C LEU A 232 7.18 -3.99 6.93
N ALA A 233 7.44 -3.99 5.62
CA ALA A 233 7.79 -2.80 4.87
C ALA A 233 6.68 -1.74 4.85
N SER A 234 5.41 -2.17 4.75
CA SER A 234 4.27 -1.24 4.76
C SER A 234 4.04 -0.58 6.11
N VAL A 235 4.30 -1.30 7.21
CA VAL A 235 4.18 -0.78 8.57
C VAL A 235 5.35 0.13 8.94
N ALA A 236 6.52 -0.04 8.31
CA ALA A 236 7.70 0.80 8.49
C ALA A 236 7.86 1.86 7.39
N LEU A 237 6.76 2.27 6.77
CA LEU A 237 6.73 3.43 5.88
C LEU A 237 5.68 4.43 6.40
N PRO A 238 5.90 5.75 6.24
CA PRO A 238 4.96 6.80 6.60
C PRO A 238 3.60 6.57 5.96
N VAL A 239 2.64 6.11 6.77
CA VAL A 239 1.24 6.46 6.57
C VAL A 239 1.07 7.86 7.17
N LYS A 240 1.36 8.87 6.35
CA LYS A 240 1.14 10.31 6.64
C LYS A 240 -0.34 10.62 6.87
N LEU A 241 -1.21 9.79 6.30
CA LEU A 241 -2.68 9.91 6.29
C LEU A 241 -3.33 9.00 7.33
N THR A 242 -3.94 9.54 8.37
CA THR A 242 -4.69 8.73 9.36
C THR A 242 -6.04 8.29 8.85
N SER A 243 -6.63 9.03 7.93
CA SER A 243 -7.91 8.68 7.30
C SER A 243 -8.05 9.31 5.92
N PHE A 244 -8.74 8.61 5.03
CA PHE A 244 -9.26 9.15 3.78
C PHE A 244 -10.64 8.55 3.53
N THR A 245 -11.65 9.41 3.39
CA THR A 245 -13.05 9.02 3.26
C THR A 245 -13.74 9.90 2.23
N GLY A 246 -14.86 9.42 1.70
CA GLY A 246 -15.71 10.17 0.80
C GLY A 246 -17.17 10.02 1.18
N VAL A 247 -17.98 11.02 0.86
CA VAL A 247 -19.44 10.96 0.94
C VAL A 247 -20.02 11.55 -0.33
N ASN A 248 -20.92 10.81 -0.99
CA ASN A 248 -21.73 11.34 -2.08
C ASN A 248 -22.91 12.13 -1.50
N LYS A 249 -23.02 13.41 -1.88
CA LYS A 249 -24.17 14.28 -1.62
C LYS A 249 -24.66 14.85 -2.95
N ASN A 250 -25.76 14.33 -3.48
CA ASN A 250 -26.39 14.82 -4.71
C ASN A 250 -25.42 14.92 -5.91
N ASN A 251 -24.63 13.88 -6.17
CA ASN A 251 -23.59 13.83 -7.23
C ASN A 251 -22.43 14.81 -7.05
N THR A 252 -22.26 15.35 -5.85
CA THR A 252 -21.01 16.01 -5.41
C THR A 252 -20.35 15.08 -4.41
N ILE A 253 -19.10 14.69 -4.69
CA ILE A 253 -18.33 13.85 -3.76
C ILE A 253 -17.55 14.77 -2.83
N THR A 254 -17.88 14.75 -1.55
CA THR A 254 -17.07 15.39 -0.51
C THR A 254 -16.04 14.39 0.00
N LEU A 255 -14.78 14.62 -0.34
CA LEU A 255 -13.63 13.88 0.17
C LEU A 255 -13.14 14.54 1.44
N ASN A 256 -12.84 13.75 2.47
CA ASN A 256 -12.24 14.21 3.72
C ASN A 256 -11.04 13.34 4.05
N TRP A 257 -9.93 13.98 4.42
CA TRP A 257 -8.77 13.28 4.93
C TRP A 257 -8.15 13.99 6.11
N GLN A 258 -7.44 13.21 6.92
CA GLN A 258 -6.67 13.72 8.03
C GLN A 258 -5.25 13.22 7.93
N THR A 259 -4.31 14.09 8.24
CA THR A 259 -2.90 13.75 8.41
C THR A 259 -2.58 13.63 9.90
N ALA A 260 -1.69 12.70 10.28
CA ALA A 260 -1.22 12.64 11.67
C ALA A 260 -0.31 13.82 11.99
N TYR A 261 0.53 14.17 11.03
CA TYR A 261 1.53 15.23 11.04
C TYR A 261 1.91 15.51 9.57
N GLU A 262 2.58 16.62 9.32
CA GLU A 262 3.11 16.99 8.02
C GLU A 262 4.57 17.43 8.15
N GLN A 263 5.46 16.93 7.30
CA GLN A 263 6.83 17.41 7.23
C GLN A 263 7.23 17.45 5.76
N ASN A 264 7.78 18.57 5.31
CA ASN A 264 8.17 18.78 3.90
C ASN A 264 7.01 18.50 2.93
N SER A 265 5.77 18.77 3.33
CA SER A 265 4.59 18.41 2.55
C SER A 265 4.27 19.53 1.56
N SER A 266 4.29 19.27 0.26
CA SER A 266 3.95 20.28 -0.73
C SER A 266 2.43 20.36 -0.92
N HIS A 267 1.82 19.28 -1.38
CA HIS A 267 0.40 19.25 -1.70
C HIS A 267 -0.12 17.82 -1.81
N TYR A 268 -1.44 17.68 -1.81
CA TYR A 268 -2.16 16.46 -2.14
C TYR A 268 -2.78 16.61 -3.52
N VAL A 269 -2.56 15.64 -4.39
CA VAL A 269 -3.25 15.53 -5.67
C VAL A 269 -4.43 14.59 -5.50
N ILE A 270 -5.64 15.09 -5.75
CA ILE A 270 -6.85 14.29 -5.76
C ILE A 270 -6.88 13.55 -7.08
N GLN A 271 -6.92 12.23 -7.04
CA GLN A 271 -7.02 11.41 -8.24
C GLN A 271 -8.34 10.65 -8.26
N ARG A 272 -8.98 10.62 -9.43
CA ARG A 272 -10.28 9.97 -9.67
C ARG A 272 -10.15 8.87 -10.72
N SER A 273 -10.94 7.83 -10.56
CA SER A 273 -11.07 6.72 -11.51
C SER A 273 -12.52 6.23 -11.59
N VAL A 274 -12.90 5.69 -12.75
CA VAL A 274 -14.19 5.01 -12.97
C VAL A 274 -14.06 3.49 -13.09
N ASP A 275 -12.83 2.98 -13.15
CA ASP A 275 -12.51 1.55 -13.27
C ASP A 275 -11.70 1.02 -12.07
N GLY A 276 -11.24 1.90 -11.18
CA GLY A 276 -10.43 1.56 -10.01
C GLY A 276 -8.96 1.24 -10.33
N LEU A 277 -8.55 1.35 -11.60
CA LEU A 277 -7.20 0.99 -12.08
C LEU A 277 -6.48 2.21 -12.66
N ASN A 278 -7.14 2.95 -13.54
CA ASN A 278 -6.61 4.11 -14.21
C ASN A 278 -7.11 5.38 -13.52
N PHE A 279 -6.19 6.13 -12.92
CA PHE A 279 -6.48 7.32 -12.14
C PHE A 279 -6.01 8.58 -12.87
N THR A 280 -6.89 9.59 -12.94
CA THR A 280 -6.62 10.90 -13.50
C THR A 280 -6.58 11.96 -12.39
N ASP A 281 -5.64 12.90 -12.48
CA ASP A 281 -5.58 14.05 -11.57
C ASP A 281 -6.81 14.94 -11.76
N VAL A 282 -7.50 15.24 -10.67
CA VAL A 282 -8.67 16.14 -10.63
C VAL A 282 -8.25 17.53 -10.20
N ASP A 283 -7.52 17.62 -9.08
CA ASP A 283 -7.15 18.89 -8.48
C ASP A 283 -5.99 18.71 -7.47
N ARG A 284 -5.47 19.83 -6.97
CA ARG A 284 -4.41 19.88 -5.96
C ARG A 284 -4.86 20.71 -4.76
N VAL A 285 -4.66 20.17 -3.57
CA VAL A 285 -4.87 20.87 -2.31
C VAL A 285 -3.52 21.08 -1.63
N ALA A 286 -3.15 22.33 -1.40
CA ALA A 286 -1.91 22.67 -0.72
C ALA A 286 -1.88 22.03 0.68
N ALA A 287 -0.75 21.43 1.04
CA ALA A 287 -0.52 20.98 2.40
C ALA A 287 -0.08 22.17 3.27
N ASN A 288 -0.09 22.00 4.59
CA ASN A 288 0.39 23.00 5.55
C ASN A 288 1.92 23.13 5.55
N GLY A 289 2.64 22.28 4.81
CA GLY A 289 4.11 22.29 4.75
C GLY A 289 4.74 21.51 5.90
N VAL A 290 4.54 22.01 7.12
CA VAL A 290 5.04 21.43 8.36
C VAL A 290 3.96 21.54 9.44
N SER A 291 3.68 20.43 10.12
CA SER A 291 2.78 20.35 11.28
C SER A 291 3.12 19.13 12.11
N ASN A 292 3.18 19.28 13.43
CA ASN A 292 3.29 18.15 14.37
C ASN A 292 1.94 17.76 14.99
N LEU A 293 0.85 18.38 14.53
CA LEU A 293 -0.51 18.12 14.97
C LEU A 293 -1.36 17.62 13.79
N PRO A 294 -2.43 16.85 14.05
CA PRO A 294 -3.31 16.40 12.99
C PRO A 294 -3.96 17.55 12.24
N ILE A 295 -4.00 17.48 10.92
CA ILE A 295 -4.68 18.46 10.07
C ILE A 295 -5.79 17.76 9.29
N ASN A 296 -6.97 18.37 9.33
CA ASN A 296 -8.13 17.92 8.58
C ASN A 296 -8.26 18.72 7.30
N TYR A 297 -8.53 18.01 6.21
CA TYR A 297 -8.75 18.58 4.89
C TYR A 297 -10.07 18.09 4.32
N SER A 298 -10.65 18.90 3.44
CA SER A 298 -11.86 18.57 2.72
C SER A 298 -11.79 19.09 1.29
N TYR A 299 -12.35 18.32 0.36
CA TYR A 299 -12.44 18.70 -1.04
C TYR A 299 -13.78 18.25 -1.63
N ASN A 300 -14.42 19.12 -2.42
CA ASN A 300 -15.68 18.81 -3.09
C ASN A 300 -15.44 18.63 -4.59
N ASP A 301 -15.63 17.41 -5.09
CA ASP A 301 -15.60 17.10 -6.51
C ASP A 301 -17.02 17.09 -7.10
N ILE A 302 -17.31 18.08 -7.95
CA ILE A 302 -18.56 18.14 -8.72
C ILE A 302 -18.40 17.27 -9.96
N LEU A 303 -19.10 16.14 -9.98
CA LEU A 303 -18.90 15.13 -11.01
C LEU A 303 -19.35 15.61 -12.41
N PRO A 304 -18.51 15.46 -13.45
CA PRO A 304 -18.92 15.69 -14.82
C PRO A 304 -19.88 14.60 -15.30
N ALA A 305 -20.66 14.89 -16.35
CA ALA A 305 -21.66 13.97 -16.90
C ALA A 305 -21.06 12.60 -17.30
N SER A 306 -19.83 12.60 -17.84
CA SER A 306 -19.10 11.37 -18.22
C SER A 306 -18.73 10.47 -17.04
N VAL A 307 -18.69 11.00 -15.81
CA VAL A 307 -18.46 10.19 -14.60
C VAL A 307 -19.79 9.76 -13.98
N LYS A 308 -20.81 10.63 -14.01
CA LYS A 308 -22.16 10.37 -13.49
C LYS A 308 -22.85 9.16 -14.14
N MET A 309 -22.44 8.76 -15.35
CA MET A 309 -22.99 7.56 -16.02
C MET A 309 -22.54 6.23 -15.38
N HIS A 310 -21.46 6.23 -14.58
CA HIS A 310 -20.96 5.05 -13.88
C HIS A 310 -21.74 4.79 -12.57
N LYS A 311 -21.73 3.54 -12.08
CA LYS A 311 -22.36 3.20 -10.78
C LYS A 311 -21.50 3.59 -9.59
N THR A 312 -20.19 3.54 -9.79
CA THR A 312 -19.19 3.75 -8.75
C THR A 312 -18.11 4.66 -9.31
N VAL A 313 -17.58 5.52 -8.45
CA VAL A 313 -16.40 6.33 -8.72
C VAL A 313 -15.39 6.07 -7.61
N PHE A 314 -14.11 5.98 -7.97
CA PHE A 314 -13.01 5.68 -7.07
C PHE A 314 -12.13 6.90 -6.91
N TYR A 315 -11.62 7.11 -5.70
CA TYR A 315 -10.66 8.18 -5.40
C TYR A 315 -9.47 7.64 -4.65
N ARG A 316 -8.33 8.28 -4.84
CA ARG A 316 -7.14 8.17 -3.98
C ARG A 316 -6.47 9.54 -3.91
N LEU A 317 -5.65 9.72 -2.89
CA LEU A 317 -4.77 10.87 -2.77
C LEU A 317 -3.36 10.46 -3.20
N LYS A 318 -2.69 11.35 -3.93
CA LYS A 318 -1.24 11.31 -4.11
C LYS A 318 -0.63 12.44 -3.28
N SER A 319 0.04 12.11 -2.19
CA SER A 319 0.76 13.07 -1.35
C SER A 319 2.11 13.37 -1.98
N VAL A 320 2.41 14.65 -2.21
CA VAL A 320 3.65 15.12 -2.82
C VAL A 320 4.42 15.97 -1.82
N ASP A 321 5.71 15.68 -1.66
CA ASP A 321 6.61 16.40 -0.77
C ASP A 321 7.35 17.51 -1.54
N THR A 322 7.99 18.44 -0.82
CA THR A 322 8.67 19.62 -1.39
C THR A 322 9.90 19.27 -2.23
N ASP A 323 10.45 18.07 -2.05
CA ASP A 323 11.54 17.51 -2.84
C ASP A 323 11.05 16.73 -4.07
N GLY A 324 9.73 16.64 -4.29
CA GLY A 324 9.11 15.96 -5.42
C GLY A 324 8.85 14.47 -5.19
N ASN A 325 9.21 13.90 -4.04
CA ASN A 325 8.82 12.54 -3.66
C ASN A 325 7.30 12.45 -3.49
N PHE A 326 6.73 11.27 -3.75
CA PHE A 326 5.30 11.07 -3.58
C PHE A 326 4.92 9.66 -3.15
N GLY A 327 3.74 9.57 -2.52
CA GLY A 327 3.08 8.32 -2.14
C GLY A 327 1.58 8.39 -2.44
N ASN A 328 0.93 7.23 -2.59
CA ASN A 328 -0.52 7.16 -2.79
C ASN A 328 -1.20 6.63 -1.53
N SER A 329 -2.41 7.12 -1.26
CA SER A 329 -3.31 6.55 -0.24
C SER A 329 -3.98 5.26 -0.72
N ASP A 330 -4.69 4.62 0.21
CA ASP A 330 -5.73 3.66 -0.14
C ASP A 330 -6.81 4.28 -1.06
N ILE A 331 -7.52 3.42 -1.77
CA ILE A 331 -8.60 3.80 -2.67
C ILE A 331 -9.94 3.78 -1.92
N VAL A 332 -10.70 4.87 -2.01
CA VAL A 332 -12.09 4.92 -1.54
C VAL A 332 -13.05 4.84 -2.72
N ALA A 333 -14.10 4.02 -2.59
CA ALA A 333 -15.11 3.81 -3.61
C ALA A 333 -16.44 4.43 -3.19
N MET A 334 -16.98 5.33 -4.01
CA MET A 334 -18.26 6.00 -3.77
C MET A 334 -19.31 5.45 -4.72
N GLN A 335 -20.41 4.97 -4.16
CA GLN A 335 -21.59 4.66 -4.96
C GLN A 335 -22.27 5.96 -5.36
N LEU A 336 -22.51 6.08 -6.66
CA LEU A 336 -23.29 7.18 -7.20
C LEU A 336 -24.76 6.80 -7.07
N ASP A 337 -25.59 7.78 -6.70
CA ASP A 337 -27.04 7.64 -6.69
C ASP A 337 -27.53 7.57 -8.13
N LYS A 338 -27.32 6.41 -8.75
CA LYS A 338 -27.88 6.13 -10.05
C LYS A 338 -29.33 5.82 -9.81
N THR A 339 -30.21 6.78 -10.11
CA THR A 339 -31.60 6.44 -10.34
C THR A 339 -31.60 5.46 -11.50
N VAL A 340 -31.81 4.18 -11.19
CA VAL A 340 -31.86 3.14 -12.21
C VAL A 340 -33.11 3.44 -13.03
N ILE A 341 -32.90 4.00 -14.22
CA ILE A 341 -33.97 4.15 -15.20
C ILE A 341 -34.40 2.74 -15.60
N GLN A 342 -35.50 2.29 -15.01
CA GLN A 342 -36.12 1.02 -15.34
C GLN A 342 -37.12 1.23 -16.47
N LEU A 343 -36.82 0.65 -17.62
CA LEU A 343 -37.78 0.51 -18.72
C LEU A 343 -38.56 -0.79 -18.52
N LEU A 344 -39.85 -0.65 -18.21
CA LEU A 344 -40.79 -1.77 -18.03
C LEU A 344 -41.76 -1.79 -19.21
N VAL A 345 -42.13 -3.00 -19.64
CA VAL A 345 -43.12 -3.22 -20.69
C VAL A 345 -44.19 -4.15 -20.17
N SER A 346 -45.45 -3.76 -20.33
CA SER A 346 -46.59 -4.52 -19.83
C SER A 346 -47.84 -4.32 -20.71
N PRO A 347 -48.69 -5.33 -20.90
CA PRO A 347 -48.44 -6.73 -20.57
C PRO A 347 -47.32 -7.31 -21.46
N ASN A 348 -46.72 -8.42 -21.04
CA ASN A 348 -45.82 -9.21 -21.87
C ASN A 348 -46.11 -10.70 -21.57
N PRO A 349 -46.75 -11.45 -22.48
CA PRO A 349 -47.06 -11.09 -23.87
C PRO A 349 -48.12 -9.98 -24.06
N ALA A 350 -48.08 -9.27 -25.19
CA ALA A 350 -48.95 -8.13 -25.52
C ALA A 350 -49.79 -8.38 -26.78
N LYS A 351 -51.05 -7.92 -26.77
CA LYS A 351 -51.98 -8.10 -27.90
C LYS A 351 -52.14 -6.83 -28.74
N ASP A 352 -52.86 -5.82 -28.23
CA ASP A 352 -53.20 -4.62 -29.03
C ASP A 352 -52.45 -3.36 -28.58
N VAL A 353 -52.15 -3.25 -27.27
CA VAL A 353 -51.49 -2.09 -26.68
C VAL A 353 -50.37 -2.56 -25.76
N LEU A 354 -49.18 -2.01 -25.96
CA LEU A 354 -48.04 -2.14 -25.07
C LEU A 354 -47.93 -0.88 -24.20
N GLN A 355 -47.93 -1.03 -22.88
CA GLN A 355 -47.56 0.05 -21.97
C GLN A 355 -46.05 0.03 -21.77
N VAL A 356 -45.38 1.10 -22.18
CA VAL A 356 -43.97 1.32 -21.89
C VAL A 356 -43.88 2.28 -20.71
N GLN A 357 -43.40 1.78 -19.58
CA GLN A 357 -43.24 2.56 -18.36
C GLN A 357 -41.76 2.84 -18.14
N THR A 358 -41.44 4.09 -17.78
CA THR A 358 -40.10 4.46 -17.33
C THR A 358 -40.21 5.28 -16.07
N ALA A 359 -39.52 4.83 -15.02
CA ALA A 359 -39.36 5.59 -13.79
C ALA A 359 -38.01 6.29 -13.83
N SER A 360 -38.01 7.55 -13.35
CA SER A 360 -36.86 8.37 -12.97
C SER A 360 -36.21 9.25 -14.04
N GLY A 361 -35.80 10.45 -13.57
CA GLY A 361 -34.67 11.29 -14.01
C GLY A 361 -34.67 11.84 -15.43
N LEU A 362 -35.31 11.14 -16.37
CA LEU A 362 -35.42 11.49 -17.76
C LEU A 362 -36.52 12.55 -17.92
N ALA A 363 -36.11 13.77 -18.24
CA ALA A 363 -37.01 14.84 -18.63
C ALA A 363 -36.60 15.42 -19.98
N GLY A 364 -37.58 15.89 -20.75
CA GLY A 364 -37.37 16.51 -22.06
C GLY A 364 -37.51 15.53 -23.23
N ASN A 365 -36.89 15.88 -24.36
CA ASN A 365 -37.14 15.20 -25.63
C ASN A 365 -36.51 13.80 -25.66
N GLY A 366 -37.31 12.78 -25.93
CA GLY A 366 -36.88 11.40 -26.10
C GLY A 366 -37.42 10.79 -27.40
N VAL A 367 -36.84 9.66 -27.79
CA VAL A 367 -37.28 8.86 -28.94
C VAL A 367 -37.58 7.45 -28.47
N LEU A 368 -38.82 7.02 -28.65
CA LEU A 368 -39.23 5.63 -28.45
C LEU A 368 -39.25 4.92 -29.81
N SER A 369 -38.60 3.77 -29.92
CA SER A 369 -38.58 2.97 -31.14
C SER A 369 -38.83 1.50 -30.82
N ILE A 370 -39.45 0.77 -31.76
CA ILE A 370 -39.60 -0.69 -31.67
C ILE A 370 -38.99 -1.30 -32.92
N THR A 371 -38.21 -2.35 -32.72
CA THR A 371 -37.57 -3.13 -33.78
C THR A 371 -37.99 -4.59 -33.70
N ASP A 372 -38.08 -5.26 -34.85
CA ASP A 372 -38.26 -6.71 -34.90
C ASP A 372 -36.92 -7.45 -34.70
N MET A 373 -36.95 -8.79 -34.67
CA MET A 373 -35.76 -9.64 -34.52
C MET A 373 -34.73 -9.50 -35.64
N MET A 374 -35.10 -8.93 -36.79
CA MET A 374 -34.19 -8.64 -37.90
C MET A 374 -33.59 -7.23 -37.80
N GLY A 375 -33.88 -6.49 -36.73
CA GLY A 375 -33.44 -5.11 -36.52
C GLY A 375 -34.22 -4.07 -37.32
N ARG A 376 -35.30 -4.46 -38.03
CA ARG A 376 -36.11 -3.50 -38.79
C ARG A 376 -36.95 -2.68 -37.83
N GLN A 377 -36.88 -1.36 -37.94
CA GLN A 377 -37.70 -0.44 -37.15
C GLN A 377 -39.16 -0.49 -37.63
N VAL A 378 -40.05 -0.98 -36.78
CA VAL A 378 -41.49 -1.08 -37.04
C VAL A 378 -42.28 0.06 -36.41
N TYR A 379 -41.67 0.79 -35.46
CA TYR A 379 -42.27 1.94 -34.80
C TYR A 379 -41.22 2.94 -34.39
N ARG A 380 -41.55 4.22 -34.49
CA ARG A 380 -40.78 5.34 -33.94
C ARG A 380 -41.73 6.45 -33.55
N ARG A 381 -41.52 7.03 -32.36
CA ARG A 381 -42.27 8.19 -31.88
C ARG A 381 -41.34 9.08 -31.07
N ASP A 382 -41.32 10.35 -31.44
CA ASP A 382 -40.72 11.39 -30.61
C ASP A 382 -41.68 11.69 -29.44
N ILE A 383 -41.16 11.74 -28.21
CA ILE A 383 -41.91 11.89 -26.97
C ILE A 383 -41.28 12.96 -26.08
N ILE A 384 -42.07 13.53 -25.18
CA ILE A 384 -41.58 14.43 -24.12
C ILE A 384 -41.75 13.71 -22.79
N LEU A 385 -40.64 13.39 -22.13
CA LEU A 385 -40.61 12.76 -20.83
C LEU A 385 -40.74 13.82 -19.73
N GLN A 386 -41.53 13.50 -18.71
CA GLN A 386 -41.67 14.30 -17.50
C GLN A 386 -40.80 13.73 -16.39
N ASN A 387 -40.35 14.59 -15.46
CA ASN A 387 -39.71 14.11 -14.24
C ASN A 387 -40.66 13.18 -13.46
N GLY A 388 -40.15 12.01 -13.05
CA GLY A 388 -40.93 11.02 -12.31
C GLY A 388 -41.31 9.80 -13.15
N SER A 389 -42.53 9.30 -12.97
CA SER A 389 -43.05 8.12 -13.68
C SER A 389 -43.73 8.54 -14.98
N ASN A 390 -43.33 7.92 -16.09
CA ASN A 390 -43.96 8.10 -17.39
C ASN A 390 -44.57 6.77 -17.85
N ALA A 391 -45.81 6.83 -18.34
CA ALA A 391 -46.49 5.69 -18.97
C ALA A 391 -46.87 6.05 -20.41
N ILE A 392 -46.33 5.30 -21.37
CA ILE A 392 -46.48 5.58 -22.79
C ILE A 392 -47.21 4.40 -23.44
N PRO A 393 -48.50 4.55 -23.78
CA PRO A 393 -49.23 3.54 -24.53
C PRO A 393 -48.76 3.53 -25.99
N VAL A 394 -48.44 2.34 -26.49
CA VAL A 394 -48.09 2.10 -27.89
C VAL A 394 -49.10 1.13 -28.49
N ASN A 395 -49.80 1.55 -29.53
CA ASN A 395 -50.67 0.66 -30.29
C ASN A 395 -49.80 -0.27 -31.17
N ILE A 396 -49.93 -1.57 -30.93
CA ILE A 396 -49.21 -2.64 -31.61
C ILE A 396 -50.17 -3.60 -32.33
N SER A 397 -51.45 -3.25 -32.49
CA SER A 397 -52.47 -4.16 -33.05
C SER A 397 -52.15 -4.63 -34.48
N LEU A 398 -51.41 -3.81 -35.24
CA LEU A 398 -50.97 -4.12 -36.60
C LEU A 398 -49.64 -4.87 -36.67
N PHE A 399 -48.99 -5.15 -35.52
CA PHE A 399 -47.75 -5.90 -35.50
C PHE A 399 -48.05 -7.38 -35.69
N ARG A 400 -47.17 -8.07 -36.41
CA ARG A 400 -47.28 -9.53 -36.57
C ARG A 400 -46.87 -10.21 -35.25
N PRO A 401 -47.43 -11.38 -34.91
CA PRO A 401 -46.97 -12.15 -33.77
C PRO A 401 -45.45 -12.41 -33.83
N GLY A 402 -44.75 -12.25 -32.71
CA GLY A 402 -43.29 -12.37 -32.66
C GLY A 402 -42.62 -11.64 -31.51
N ILE A 403 -41.30 -11.70 -31.45
CA ILE A 403 -40.48 -11.00 -30.45
C ILE A 403 -40.06 -9.64 -30.99
N TYR A 404 -40.20 -8.62 -30.17
CA TYR A 404 -39.84 -7.24 -30.49
C TYR A 404 -38.95 -6.65 -29.40
N SER A 405 -38.15 -5.67 -29.78
CA SER A 405 -37.28 -4.90 -28.88
C SER A 405 -37.72 -3.44 -28.87
N VAL A 406 -38.17 -2.96 -27.72
CA VAL A 406 -38.45 -1.53 -27.48
C VAL A 406 -37.18 -0.84 -26.98
N ARG A 407 -36.87 0.31 -27.55
CA ARG A 407 -35.72 1.14 -27.20
C ARG A 407 -36.17 2.58 -26.95
N LEU A 408 -35.80 3.09 -25.77
CA LEU A 408 -35.98 4.48 -25.37
C LEU A 408 -34.62 5.18 -25.39
N VAL A 409 -34.55 6.35 -26.04
CA VAL A 409 -33.35 7.21 -26.09
C VAL A 409 -33.70 8.60 -25.59
N ASN A 410 -32.91 9.16 -24.67
CA ASN A 410 -33.00 10.55 -24.22
C ASN A 410 -31.57 11.09 -24.08
N GLY A 411 -31.17 12.00 -24.97
CA GLY A 411 -29.78 12.46 -25.06
C GLY A 411 -28.80 11.31 -25.32
N SER A 412 -27.82 11.12 -24.44
CA SER A 412 -26.85 10.03 -24.49
C SER A 412 -27.35 8.72 -23.84
N GLU A 413 -28.48 8.74 -23.15
CA GLU A 413 -29.00 7.57 -22.45
C GLU A 413 -29.87 6.72 -23.37
N SER A 414 -29.66 5.39 -23.33
CA SER A 414 -30.40 4.43 -24.13
C SER A 414 -30.73 3.18 -23.33
N HIS A 415 -32.02 2.84 -23.30
CA HIS A 415 -32.56 1.69 -22.58
C HIS A 415 -33.35 0.81 -23.53
N THR A 416 -33.21 -0.51 -23.39
CA THR A 416 -33.83 -1.50 -24.28
C THR A 416 -34.50 -2.60 -23.48
N LYS A 417 -35.68 -3.04 -23.92
CA LYS A 417 -36.43 -4.15 -23.33
C LYS A 417 -37.12 -4.97 -24.42
N GLN A 418 -37.18 -6.29 -24.25
CA GLN A 418 -37.91 -7.17 -25.17
C GLN A 418 -39.33 -7.44 -24.67
N PHE A 419 -40.25 -7.64 -25.62
CA PHE A 419 -41.60 -8.13 -25.37
C PHE A 419 -42.04 -9.10 -26.48
N VAL A 420 -43.04 -9.93 -26.17
CA VAL A 420 -43.68 -10.86 -27.10
C VAL A 420 -45.00 -10.27 -27.55
N LYS A 421 -45.23 -10.18 -28.86
CA LYS A 421 -46.53 -9.88 -29.48
C LYS A 421 -47.25 -11.21 -29.77
N GLU A 422 -48.50 -11.31 -29.32
CA GLU A 422 -49.38 -12.47 -29.59
C GLU A 422 -50.11 -12.39 -30.92
#